data_AF-A0A3P5ZVB1-F1
#
_entry.id   AF-A0A3P5ZVB1-F1
#
_cell.length_a   1.000
_cell.length_b   1.000
_cell.length_c   1.000
_cell.angle_alpha   90.00
_cell.angle_beta   90.00
_cell.angle_gamma   90.00
#
_symmetry.space_group_name_H-M   'P 1'
#
loop_
_entity.id
_entity.type
_entity.pdbx_description
1 polymer ?
#
loop_
_entity_poly.entity_id
_entity_poly.type
_entity_poly.pdbx_seq_one_letter_code
_entity_poly.pdbx_strand_id
1 'polypeptide(L)'
;MTIGKIFSYIKQEHAKDAFFECTATIDDVVHGSAWYYIACSGCHTKVTKGPTSMICTNSKCGKVNVSGVAHFFVLLGDAGSELTGKPASELVRNYFESNADQKGNHEAPVPEDLINTIGQRHKF
;
A
#
# COMPACT_ATOMS: atom_id res chain seq x y z
N MET A 1 6.64 12.49 -18.63
CA MET A 1 6.84 11.33 -19.54
C MET A 1 5.48 10.73 -19.88
N THR A 2 5.30 10.06 -21.02
CA THR A 2 4.05 9.27 -21.26
C THR A 2 4.26 7.82 -20.84
N ILE A 3 3.19 7.12 -20.47
CA ILE A 3 3.24 5.67 -20.16
C ILE A 3 3.85 4.89 -21.34
N GLY A 4 3.51 5.26 -22.58
CA GLY A 4 4.09 4.63 -23.77
C GLY A 4 5.62 4.78 -23.87
N LYS A 5 6.19 5.93 -23.47
CA LYS A 5 7.64 6.12 -23.44
C LYS A 5 8.31 5.29 -22.34
N ILE A 6 7.68 5.18 -21.16
CA ILE A 6 8.16 4.32 -20.08
C ILE A 6 8.15 2.85 -20.55
N PHE A 7 7.07 2.41 -21.19
CA PHE A 7 6.96 1.05 -21.72
C PHE A 7 8.03 0.75 -22.78
N SER A 8 8.32 1.70 -23.67
CA SER A 8 9.41 1.57 -24.63
C SER A 8 10.79 1.50 -23.97
N TYR A 9 11.00 2.18 -22.83
CA TYR A 9 12.25 2.08 -22.06
C TYR A 9 12.43 0.71 -21.42
N ILE A 10 11.39 0.19 -20.76
CA ILE A 10 11.44 -1.11 -20.04
C ILE A 10 11.72 -2.28 -21.00
N LYS A 11 11.35 -2.14 -22.28
CA LYS A 11 11.62 -3.15 -23.32
C LYS A 11 13.06 -3.19 -23.82
N GLN A 12 13.93 -2.28 -23.40
CA GLN A 12 15.34 -2.27 -23.80
C GLN A 12 16.10 -3.42 -23.13
N GLU A 13 16.92 -4.14 -23.89
CA GLU A 13 17.65 -5.35 -23.46
C GLU A 13 18.56 -5.12 -22.23
N HIS A 14 18.97 -3.87 -22.01
CA HIS A 14 19.82 -3.46 -20.88
C HIS A 14 19.26 -2.23 -20.14
N ALA A 15 17.93 -2.14 -20.00
CA ALA A 15 17.30 -1.13 -19.17
C ALA A 15 17.91 -1.17 -17.75
N LYS A 16 18.35 -0.01 -17.26
CA LYS A 16 18.86 0.16 -15.90
C LYS A 16 17.75 0.71 -15.01
N ASP A 17 18.00 0.71 -13.70
CA ASP A 17 17.14 1.44 -12.78
C ASP A 17 17.12 2.93 -13.17
N ALA A 18 15.92 3.47 -13.34
CA ALA A 18 15.70 4.85 -13.75
C ALA A 18 14.46 5.42 -13.07
N PHE A 19 14.49 6.72 -12.80
CA PHE A 19 13.36 7.46 -12.26
C PHE A 19 12.57 8.11 -13.39
N PHE A 20 11.26 7.92 -13.39
CA PHE A 20 10.36 8.51 -14.36
C PHE A 20 9.30 9.30 -13.63
N GLU A 21 8.90 10.40 -14.24
CA GLU A 21 7.78 11.19 -13.78
C GLU A 21 6.70 11.18 -14.86
N CYS A 22 5.49 10.75 -14.52
CA CYS A 22 4.35 10.75 -15.41
C CYS A 22 3.10 11.31 -14.75
N THR A 23 2.31 12.03 -15.54
CA THR A 23 0.97 12.43 -15.12
C THR A 23 0.00 11.43 -15.73
N ALA A 24 -0.74 10.73 -14.89
CA ALA A 24 -1.68 9.70 -15.31
C ALA A 24 -3.01 9.85 -14.57
N THR A 25 -4.07 9.36 -15.20
CA THR A 25 -5.38 9.24 -14.56
C THR A 25 -5.50 7.84 -13.98
N ILE A 26 -6.01 7.75 -12.75
CA ILE A 26 -6.29 6.47 -12.11
C ILE A 26 -7.52 5.86 -12.78
N ASP A 27 -7.32 4.72 -13.44
CA ASP A 27 -8.37 4.04 -14.20
C ASP A 27 -9.23 3.14 -13.30
N ASP A 28 -8.59 2.44 -12.35
CA ASP A 28 -9.26 1.48 -11.47
C ASP A 28 -8.48 1.27 -10.16
N VAL A 29 -9.16 0.73 -9.15
CA VAL A 29 -8.58 0.25 -7.90
C VAL A 29 -8.90 -1.24 -7.76
N VAL A 30 -7.87 -2.08 -7.64
CA VAL A 30 -8.06 -3.54 -7.60
C VAL A 30 -8.86 -3.97 -6.37
N HIS A 31 -10.00 -4.61 -6.62
CA HIS A 31 -10.84 -5.22 -5.59
C HIS A 31 -10.44 -6.67 -5.30
N GLY A 32 -10.81 -7.18 -4.11
CA GLY A 32 -10.61 -8.59 -3.74
C GLY A 32 -9.17 -8.97 -3.39
N SER A 33 -8.27 -7.98 -3.28
CA SER A 33 -6.92 -8.13 -2.74
C SER A 33 -6.70 -7.16 -1.58
N ALA A 34 -5.74 -7.49 -0.72
CA ALA A 34 -5.26 -6.59 0.33
C ALA A 34 -4.86 -5.22 -0.24
N TRP A 35 -5.50 -4.14 0.20
CA TRP A 35 -5.12 -2.77 -0.18
C TRP A 35 -4.12 -2.14 0.81
N TYR A 36 -3.86 -2.81 1.94
CA TYR A 36 -2.85 -2.42 2.94
C TYR A 36 -2.03 -3.62 3.43
N TYR A 37 -0.87 -3.34 3.99
CA TYR A 37 -0.06 -4.30 4.73
C TYR A 37 0.38 -3.71 6.07
N ILE A 38 0.75 -4.57 7.01
CA ILE A 38 1.34 -4.14 8.27
C ILE A 38 2.87 -4.10 8.12
N ALA A 39 3.46 -2.96 8.41
CA ALA A 39 4.90 -2.73 8.42
C ALA A 39 5.43 -2.66 9.85
N CYS A 40 6.69 -3.03 10.05
CA CYS A 40 7.40 -2.83 11.31
C CYS A 40 7.58 -1.33 11.57
N SER A 41 7.13 -0.83 12.72
CA SER A 41 7.24 0.59 13.07
C SER A 41 8.68 1.13 13.09
N GLY A 42 9.68 0.26 13.30
CA GLY A 42 11.08 0.67 13.40
C GLY A 42 11.85 0.67 12.07
N CYS A 43 11.44 -0.12 11.08
CA CYS A 43 12.19 -0.27 9.82
C CYS A 43 11.32 -0.34 8.55
N HIS A 44 10.01 -0.13 8.69
CA HIS A 44 9.00 -0.11 7.63
C HIS A 44 8.95 -1.35 6.71
N THR A 45 9.66 -2.42 7.09
CA THR A 45 9.58 -3.71 6.39
C THR A 45 8.26 -4.38 6.72
N LYS A 46 7.60 -4.96 5.71
CA LYS A 46 6.39 -5.76 5.88
C LYS A 46 6.62 -6.85 6.93
N VAL A 47 5.74 -6.92 7.93
CA VAL A 47 5.81 -7.93 8.99
C VAL A 47 4.91 -9.12 8.66
N THR A 48 5.25 -10.28 9.20
CA THR A 48 4.41 -11.47 9.14
C THR A 48 3.71 -11.70 10.48
N LYS A 49 2.45 -12.13 10.43
CA LYS A 49 1.69 -12.49 11.63
C LYS A 49 2.17 -13.85 12.16
N GLY A 50 2.74 -13.85 13.35
CA GLY A 50 2.93 -15.05 14.16
C GLY A 50 1.67 -15.36 15.00
N PRO A 51 1.68 -16.43 15.83
CA PRO A 51 0.52 -16.82 16.63
C PRO A 51 0.01 -15.70 17.54
N THR A 52 0.93 -14.99 18.20
CA THR A 52 0.62 -13.91 19.15
C THR A 52 1.50 -12.67 18.95
N SER A 53 2.35 -12.65 17.93
CA SER A 53 3.37 -11.62 17.72
C SER A 53 3.46 -11.20 16.25
N MET A 54 3.87 -9.97 15.98
CA MET A 54 4.32 -9.58 14.64
C MET A 54 5.83 -9.82 14.51
N ILE A 55 6.24 -10.47 13.42
CA ILE A 55 7.63 -10.86 13.20
C ILE A 55 8.21 -10.00 12.08
N CYS A 56 9.31 -9.30 12.36
CA CYS A 56 10.07 -8.57 11.35
C CYS A 56 11.23 -9.43 10.84
N THR A 57 11.23 -9.74 9.55
CA THR A 57 12.28 -10.58 8.93
C THR A 57 13.48 -9.78 8.43
N ASN A 58 13.45 -8.44 8.54
CA ASN A 58 14.60 -7.60 8.22
C ASN A 58 15.73 -7.92 9.21
N SER A 59 16.84 -8.46 8.71
CA SER A 59 17.98 -8.88 9.53
C SER A 59 18.62 -7.75 10.34
N LYS A 60 18.51 -6.49 9.89
CA LYS A 60 18.96 -5.31 10.64
C LYS A 60 18.04 -4.98 11.81
N CYS A 61 16.77 -5.36 11.73
CA CYS A 61 15.80 -5.20 12.80
C CYS A 61 15.83 -6.41 13.73
N GLY A 62 15.73 -7.63 13.18
CA GLY A 62 15.89 -8.92 13.87
C GLY A 62 14.93 -9.19 15.02
N LYS A 63 13.93 -8.32 15.22
CA LYS A 63 13.03 -8.36 16.37
C LYS A 63 11.82 -9.24 16.10
N VAL A 64 11.59 -10.16 17.02
CA VAL A 64 10.29 -10.79 17.23
C VAL A 64 9.43 -9.89 18.12
N ASN A 65 8.12 -9.87 17.87
CA ASN A 65 7.15 -9.03 18.59
C ASN A 65 7.35 -7.52 18.40
N VAL A 66 7.36 -7.07 17.15
CA VAL A 66 7.41 -5.64 16.81
C VAL A 66 6.02 -5.01 16.84
N SER A 67 5.96 -3.68 17.05
CA SER A 67 4.75 -2.91 16.77
C SER A 67 4.53 -2.78 15.27
N GLY A 68 3.28 -2.89 14.84
CA GLY A 68 2.87 -2.76 13.44
C GLY A 68 2.23 -1.41 13.14
N VAL A 69 2.49 -0.88 11.95
CA VAL A 69 1.79 0.28 11.38
C VAL A 69 1.23 -0.12 10.03
N ALA A 70 -0.01 0.27 9.72
CA ALA A 70 -0.61 0.00 8.41
C ALA A 70 -0.02 0.91 7.32
N HIS A 71 0.29 0.34 6.16
CA HIS A 71 0.78 1.02 4.96
C HIS A 71 -0.01 0.55 3.73
N PHE A 72 -0.16 1.42 2.74
CA PHE A 72 -0.84 1.09 1.47
C PHE A 72 -0.03 0.08 0.64
N PHE A 73 -0.70 -0.86 -0.05
CA PHE A 73 -0.05 -1.73 -1.02
C PHE A 73 0.50 -0.92 -2.21
N VAL A 74 1.64 -1.36 -2.73
CA VAL A 74 2.53 -0.65 -3.65
C VAL A 74 1.87 -0.38 -5.01
N LEU A 75 1.20 0.77 -5.11
CA LEU A 75 1.40 1.68 -6.23
C LEU A 75 1.88 3.05 -5.75
N LEU A 76 1.92 3.27 -4.42
CA LEU A 76 1.99 4.61 -3.85
C LEU A 76 2.49 4.62 -2.40
N GLY A 77 3.69 4.14 -2.10
CA GLY A 77 4.21 4.04 -0.71
C GLY A 77 3.73 5.16 0.23
N ASP A 78 4.27 6.36 0.10
CA ASP A 78 3.72 7.56 0.76
C ASP A 78 2.58 8.21 -0.04
N ALA A 79 2.57 8.02 -1.37
CA ALA A 79 1.60 8.64 -2.26
C ALA A 79 0.15 8.16 -2.01
N GLY A 80 -0.08 7.04 -1.34
CA GLY A 80 -1.42 6.54 -1.02
C GLY A 80 -2.11 7.46 -0.02
N SER A 81 -1.33 8.05 0.89
CA SER A 81 -1.83 9.07 1.81
C SER A 81 -2.10 10.38 1.07
N GLU A 82 -1.28 10.73 0.07
CA GLU A 82 -1.49 11.92 -0.77
C GLU A 82 -2.77 11.79 -1.61
N LEU A 83 -2.99 10.62 -2.21
CA LEU A 83 -4.16 10.36 -3.05
C LEU A 83 -5.47 10.34 -2.26
N THR A 84 -5.48 9.69 -1.09
CA THR A 84 -6.69 9.54 -0.26
C THR A 84 -6.89 10.71 0.70
N GLY A 85 -5.85 11.55 0.90
CA GLY A 85 -5.81 12.55 1.95
C GLY A 85 -5.73 11.97 3.37
N LYS A 86 -5.56 10.65 3.52
CA LYS A 86 -5.63 9.95 4.81
C LYS A 86 -4.55 8.86 4.92
N PRO A 87 -3.97 8.65 6.12
CA PRO A 87 -3.05 7.54 6.30
C PRO A 87 -3.79 6.19 6.26
N ALA A 88 -3.12 5.14 5.79
CA ALA A 88 -3.69 3.78 5.76
C ALA A 88 -4.18 3.33 7.13
N SER A 89 -3.48 3.71 8.20
CA SER A 89 -3.87 3.39 9.58
C SER A 89 -5.24 3.95 9.98
N GLU A 90 -5.60 5.14 9.48
CA GLU A 90 -6.92 5.72 9.74
C GLU A 90 -8.01 4.92 9.01
N LEU A 91 -7.81 4.63 7.73
CA LEU A 91 -8.77 3.87 6.92
C LEU A 91 -8.98 2.44 7.49
N VAL A 92 -7.90 1.77 7.89
CA VAL A 92 -7.95 0.46 8.53
C VAL A 92 -8.67 0.52 9.87
N ARG A 93 -8.34 1.50 10.72
CA ARG A 93 -8.97 1.67 12.03
C ARG A 93 -10.48 1.90 11.88
N ASN A 94 -10.89 2.82 11.01
CA ASN A 94 -12.29 3.15 10.79
C ASN A 94 -13.10 1.91 10.38
N TYR A 95 -12.53 1.04 9.53
CA TYR A 95 -13.17 -0.22 9.15
C TYR A 95 -13.36 -1.15 10.35
N PHE A 96 -12.29 -1.45 11.11
CA PHE A 96 -12.38 -2.40 12.22
C PHE A 96 -13.20 -1.89 13.40
N GLU A 97 -13.17 -0.59 13.69
CA GLU A 97 -14.05 0.02 14.71
C GLU A 97 -15.53 -0.06 14.30
N SER A 98 -15.84 0.16 13.02
CA SER A 98 -17.22 0.08 12.51
C SER A 98 -17.77 -1.35 12.37
N ASN A 99 -16.91 -2.37 12.41
CA ASN A 99 -17.26 -3.78 12.19
C ASN A 99 -16.81 -4.68 13.35
N ALA A 100 -16.64 -4.12 14.55
CA ALA A 100 -16.10 -4.83 15.71
C ALA A 100 -16.95 -6.03 16.17
N ASP A 101 -18.23 -6.07 15.79
CA ASP A 101 -19.19 -7.13 16.07
C ASP A 101 -19.15 -8.30 15.06
N GLN A 102 -18.55 -8.11 13.88
CA GLN A 102 -18.41 -9.14 12.87
C GLN A 102 -17.24 -10.09 13.21
N LYS A 103 -17.57 -11.27 13.74
CA LYS A 103 -16.60 -12.36 13.94
C LYS A 103 -16.10 -12.90 12.60
N GLY A 104 -14.82 -12.69 12.30
CA GLY A 104 -14.12 -13.35 11.19
C GLY A 104 -12.77 -12.73 10.88
N ASN A 105 -11.88 -13.48 10.23
CA ASN A 105 -10.67 -12.93 9.60
C ASN A 105 -11.05 -12.28 8.26
N HIS A 106 -11.94 -11.30 8.29
CA HIS A 106 -12.32 -10.58 7.07
C HIS A 106 -11.23 -9.56 6.73
N GLU A 107 -10.78 -9.61 5.48
CA GLU A 107 -9.92 -8.58 4.93
C GLU A 107 -10.74 -7.32 4.71
N ALA A 108 -10.19 -6.16 5.11
CA ALA A 108 -10.92 -4.90 4.94
C ALA A 108 -11.21 -4.68 3.44
N PRO A 109 -12.46 -4.38 3.06
CA PRO A 109 -12.78 -4.04 1.68
C PRO A 109 -12.01 -2.77 1.29
N VAL A 110 -11.85 -2.54 -0.01
CA VAL A 110 -11.27 -1.31 -0.53
C VAL A 110 -12.10 -0.11 0.00
N PRO A 111 -11.49 0.87 0.68
CA PRO A 111 -12.19 2.02 1.22
C PRO A 111 -12.68 2.95 0.11
N GLU A 112 -13.81 3.62 0.34
CA GLU A 112 -14.40 4.59 -0.59
C GLU A 112 -13.41 5.73 -0.92
N ASP A 113 -12.55 6.11 0.04
CA ASP A 113 -11.49 7.10 -0.17
C ASP A 113 -10.51 6.70 -1.28
N LEU A 114 -10.24 5.39 -1.46
CA LEU A 114 -9.43 4.89 -2.58
C LEU A 114 -10.26 4.84 -3.88
N ILE A 115 -11.52 4.40 -3.82
CA ILE A 115 -12.41 4.35 -4.99
C ILE A 115 -12.61 5.76 -5.58
N ASN A 116 -12.76 6.78 -4.74
CA ASN A 116 -12.91 8.17 -5.13
C ASN A 116 -11.70 8.75 -5.87
N THR A 117 -10.55 8.06 -5.86
CA THR A 117 -9.37 8.45 -6.64
C THR A 117 -9.51 8.11 -8.13
N ILE A 118 -10.42 7.20 -8.50
CA ILE A 118 -10.67 6.83 -9.89
C ILE A 118 -11.13 8.05 -10.70
N GLY A 119 -10.60 8.20 -11.90
CA GLY A 119 -10.83 9.35 -12.77
C GLY A 119 -10.01 10.59 -12.40
N GLN A 120 -9.36 10.63 -11.23
CA GLN A 120 -8.49 11.74 -10.85
C GLN A 120 -7.14 11.64 -11.54
N ARG A 121 -6.57 12.80 -11.89
CA ARG A 121 -5.27 12.91 -12.55
C ARG A 121 -4.21 13.32 -11.56
N HIS A 122 -3.16 12.51 -11.47
CA HIS A 122 -2.08 12.66 -10.49
C HIS A 122 -0.72 12.57 -11.16
N LYS A 123 0.28 13.08 -10.45
CA LYS A 123 1.68 13.07 -10.86
C LYS A 123 2.39 11.98 -10.06
N PHE A 124 2.98 11.03 -10.76
CA PHE A 124 3.71 9.87 -10.23
C PHE A 124 5.18 9.93 -10.65
#